data_AF-A0A371CZZ5-F1
#
_entry.id   AF-A0A371CZZ5-F1
#
_cell.length_a   1.000
_cell.length_b   1.000
_cell.length_c   1.000
_cell.angle_alpha   90.00
_cell.angle_beta   90.00
_cell.angle_gamma   90.00
#
_symmetry.space_group_name_H-M   'P 1'
#
loop_
_entity.id
_entity.type
_entity.pdbx_description
1 polymer ?
#
loop_
_entity_poly.entity_id
_entity_poly.type
_entity_poly.pdbx_seq_one_letter_code
_entity_poly.pdbx_strand_id
1 'polypeptide(L)'
;MPPNAHSSRDPPSTLPTDIVLLKPESSYAADKRMRGPGPEDPTLIFARWVGAGGGAKAAHTRQEESHTYSSAFLPEKPLKIGMRVRILATTPAWYFTAEEDRETYDTYDAHVVGRITGVAGWKGRKVVLEIRNECALNPVTTVKIRLPFVPEVTVQLEDGAVPPGRKEAQEVDLNTHAVIRARLGDSRCGGPTCRLPWRSLVGENFLWEPMEDEVGERPGIKPGRKRVPLSHFAGWGEAAEAESTGF
;
A
#
# COMPACT_ATOMS: atom_id res chain seq x y z
N MET A 1 23.22 63.53 2.40
CA MET A 1 22.38 62.48 1.78
C MET A 1 22.47 61.23 2.65
N PRO A 2 21.37 60.79 3.27
CA PRO A 2 21.37 59.61 4.14
C PRO A 2 21.18 58.31 3.34
N PRO A 3 21.69 57.16 3.82
CA PRO A 3 21.52 55.87 3.14
C PRO A 3 20.14 55.25 3.44
N ASN A 4 19.51 54.74 2.39
CA ASN A 4 18.24 54.00 2.45
C ASN A 4 18.44 52.63 3.10
N ALA A 5 17.76 52.39 4.22
CA ALA A 5 17.65 51.08 4.85
C ALA A 5 16.66 50.20 4.06
N HIS A 6 17.18 49.19 3.37
CA HIS A 6 16.36 48.13 2.78
C HIS A 6 15.90 47.18 3.90
N SER A 7 14.61 47.26 4.22
CA SER A 7 13.92 46.35 5.13
C SER A 7 13.71 44.99 4.42
N SER A 8 14.51 43.99 4.79
CA SER A 8 14.27 42.60 4.44
C SER A 8 13.07 42.10 5.22
N ARG A 9 11.92 41.95 4.55
CA ARG A 9 10.79 41.20 5.07
C ARG A 9 10.99 39.75 4.67
N ASP A 10 11.45 38.94 5.63
CA ASP A 10 11.44 37.49 5.47
C ASP A 10 9.98 37.00 5.37
N PRO A 11 9.66 36.12 4.41
CA PRO A 11 8.32 35.54 4.32
C PRO A 11 8.08 34.59 5.50
N PRO A 12 6.87 34.56 6.07
CA PRO A 12 6.55 33.64 7.14
C PRO A 12 6.55 32.20 6.60
N SER A 13 7.56 31.43 6.99
CA SER A 13 7.65 29.98 6.80
C SER A 13 6.65 29.27 7.73
N THR A 14 5.39 29.22 7.33
CA THR A 14 4.40 28.32 7.94
C THR A 14 4.52 26.95 7.29
N LEU A 15 5.36 26.07 7.88
CA LEU A 15 5.32 24.65 7.57
C LEU A 15 4.00 24.08 8.12
N PRO A 16 3.25 23.26 7.35
CA PRO A 16 2.05 22.60 7.84
C PRO A 16 2.42 21.58 8.92
N THR A 17 1.92 21.79 10.14
CA THR A 17 2.24 21.05 11.37
C THR A 17 1.66 19.61 11.42
N ASP A 18 1.08 19.10 10.34
CA ASP A 18 0.25 17.87 10.39
C ASP A 18 0.92 16.62 9.81
N ILE A 19 2.24 16.64 9.56
CA ILE A 19 2.98 15.45 9.11
C ILE A 19 3.27 14.56 10.32
N VAL A 20 2.37 13.60 10.57
CA VAL A 20 2.62 12.51 11.50
C VAL A 20 3.48 11.47 10.78
N LEU A 21 4.75 11.37 11.16
CA LEU A 21 5.58 10.22 10.79
C LEU A 21 4.98 9.01 11.50
N LEU A 22 4.20 8.21 10.77
CA LEU A 22 3.64 6.98 11.30
C LEU A 22 4.78 5.98 11.54
N LYS A 23 5.37 6.04 12.72
CA LYS A 23 5.79 4.81 13.38
C LYS A 23 4.52 4.04 13.73
N PRO A 24 4.40 2.75 13.40
CA PRO A 24 3.26 1.95 13.78
C PRO A 24 3.30 1.71 15.30
N GLU A 25 2.91 2.70 16.10
CA GLU A 25 2.71 2.56 17.54
C GLU A 25 1.23 2.23 17.80
N SER A 26 1.00 1.14 18.53
CA SER A 26 -0.30 0.50 18.78
C SER A 26 -1.20 1.25 19.76
N SER A 27 -1.43 2.56 19.55
CA SER A 27 -2.26 3.37 20.46
C SER A 27 -3.78 3.10 20.37
N TYR A 28 -4.21 2.01 19.74
CA TYR A 28 -5.63 1.66 19.54
C TYR A 28 -6.24 0.80 20.67
N ALA A 29 -5.46 0.44 21.70
CA ALA A 29 -5.89 -0.53 22.71
C ALA A 29 -6.93 -0.02 23.73
N ALA A 30 -7.13 1.30 23.88
CA ALA A 30 -7.85 1.84 25.03
C ALA A 30 -9.39 1.87 24.94
N ASP A 31 -10.00 1.69 23.75
CA ASP A 31 -11.45 1.91 23.56
C ASP A 31 -12.27 0.63 23.29
N LYS A 32 -11.74 -0.55 23.66
CA LYS A 32 -12.23 -1.86 23.19
C LYS A 32 -13.25 -2.59 24.09
N ARG A 33 -13.75 -1.98 25.17
CA ARG A 33 -14.44 -2.77 26.23
C ARG A 33 -15.98 -2.90 26.14
N MET A 34 -16.69 -2.34 25.14
CA MET A 34 -18.17 -2.42 25.11
C MET A 34 -18.84 -2.58 23.73
N ARG A 35 -18.19 -3.15 22.70
CA ARG A 35 -18.88 -3.50 21.44
C ARG A 35 -18.76 -5.00 21.21
N GLY A 36 -19.85 -5.66 20.79
CA GLY A 36 -19.81 -7.04 20.25
C GLY A 36 -18.80 -7.15 19.11
N PRO A 37 -18.55 -8.34 18.51
CA PRO A 37 -17.51 -8.52 17.51
C PRO A 37 -17.67 -7.48 16.40
N GLY A 38 -16.87 -6.41 16.49
CA GLY A 38 -16.94 -5.28 15.58
C GLY A 38 -16.53 -5.76 14.20
N PRO A 39 -16.92 -5.05 13.14
CA PRO A 39 -16.35 -5.30 11.83
C PRO A 39 -14.82 -5.27 11.97
N GLU A 40 -14.16 -6.36 11.56
CA GLU A 40 -12.70 -6.48 11.63
C GLU A 40 -12.06 -5.25 10.94
N ASP A 41 -11.16 -4.59 11.67
CA ASP A 41 -10.43 -3.45 11.15
C ASP A 41 -9.60 -3.91 9.94
N PRO A 42 -9.68 -3.18 8.80
CA PRO A 42 -9.01 -3.60 7.59
C PRO A 42 -7.50 -3.46 7.74
N THR A 43 -6.75 -4.46 7.27
CA THR A 43 -5.28 -4.41 7.23
C THR A 43 -4.82 -3.38 6.20
N LEU A 44 -3.90 -2.50 6.59
CA LEU A 44 -3.37 -1.49 5.68
C LEU A 44 -2.35 -2.11 4.71
N ILE A 45 -2.51 -1.74 3.44
CA ILE A 45 -1.56 -2.06 2.37
C ILE A 45 -1.20 -0.76 1.65
N PHE A 46 0.09 -0.43 1.63
CA PHE A 46 0.62 0.65 0.82
C PHE A 46 0.96 0.10 -0.56
N ALA A 47 0.48 0.72 -1.63
CA ALA A 47 0.76 0.23 -2.98
C ALA A 47 0.73 1.35 -4.03
N ARG A 48 1.49 1.20 -5.10
CA ARG A 48 1.42 2.09 -6.26
C ARG A 48 0.33 1.60 -7.21
N TRP A 49 -0.48 2.51 -7.75
CA TRP A 49 -1.40 2.19 -8.83
C TRP A 49 -0.61 1.90 -10.12
N VAL A 50 -0.92 0.77 -10.78
CA VAL A 50 -0.25 0.32 -12.01
C VAL A 50 -1.11 0.61 -13.24
N GLY A 51 -2.43 0.64 -13.08
CA GLY A 51 -3.38 0.89 -14.16
C GLY A 51 -4.69 0.14 -13.99
N ALA A 52 -5.61 0.38 -14.91
CA ALA A 52 -6.84 -0.39 -15.03
C ALA A 52 -6.56 -1.73 -15.74
N GLY A 53 -7.17 -2.80 -15.24
CA GLY A 53 -7.19 -4.12 -15.84
C GLY A 53 -8.42 -4.27 -16.74
N GLY A 54 -8.19 -4.65 -17.99
CA GLY A 54 -9.23 -4.83 -18.99
C GLY A 54 -8.63 -4.58 -20.36
N GLY A 55 -8.37 -5.64 -21.14
CA GLY A 55 -7.99 -5.46 -22.53
C GLY A 55 -9.12 -4.72 -23.26
N ALA A 56 -8.77 -3.83 -24.18
CA ALA A 56 -9.73 -3.16 -25.05
C ALA A 56 -10.61 -4.23 -25.72
N LYS A 57 -11.84 -4.39 -25.26
CA LYS A 57 -12.86 -5.25 -25.86
C LYS A 57 -14.08 -4.42 -26.16
N ALA A 58 -14.84 -4.88 -27.15
CA ALA A 58 -15.92 -4.17 -27.83
C ALA A 58 -16.84 -3.36 -26.89
N ALA A 59 -17.21 -2.16 -27.34
CA ALA A 59 -17.85 -1.06 -26.60
C ALA A 59 -19.21 -1.32 -25.93
N HIS A 60 -19.68 -2.57 -25.87
CA HIS A 60 -21.06 -2.90 -25.47
C HIS A 60 -21.18 -3.82 -24.25
N THR A 61 -20.08 -4.27 -23.64
CA THR A 61 -20.14 -5.01 -22.37
C THR A 61 -19.77 -4.05 -21.24
N ARG A 62 -20.68 -3.85 -20.28
CA ARG A 62 -20.40 -3.12 -19.03
C ARG A 62 -19.18 -3.79 -18.39
N GLN A 63 -18.00 -3.21 -18.56
CA GLN A 63 -16.78 -3.76 -18.01
C GLN A 63 -16.87 -3.64 -16.49
N GLU A 64 -16.63 -4.75 -15.79
CA GLU A 64 -16.27 -4.68 -14.40
C GLU A 64 -14.93 -3.94 -14.31
N GLU A 65 -14.96 -2.72 -13.78
CA GLU A 65 -13.77 -1.91 -13.62
C GLU A 65 -12.82 -2.62 -12.66
N SER A 66 -11.68 -3.06 -13.17
CA SER A 66 -10.64 -3.68 -12.37
C SER A 66 -9.44 -2.78 -12.27
N HIS A 67 -8.88 -2.63 -11.08
CA HIS A 67 -7.62 -1.90 -10.89
C HIS A 67 -6.49 -2.87 -10.53
N THR A 68 -5.29 -2.56 -11.00
CA THR A 68 -4.08 -3.26 -10.59
C THR A 68 -3.21 -2.33 -9.76
N TYR A 69 -2.77 -2.82 -8.60
CA TYR A 69 -1.79 -2.17 -7.74
C TYR A 69 -0.55 -3.06 -7.62
N SER A 70 0.60 -2.45 -7.37
CA SER A 70 1.84 -3.14 -7.04
C SER A 70 2.40 -2.53 -5.79
N SER A 71 2.72 -3.37 -4.82
CA SER A 71 3.46 -2.96 -3.63
C SER A 71 4.87 -3.57 -3.67
N ALA A 72 5.82 -2.85 -3.09
CA ALA A 72 7.10 -3.39 -2.63
C ALA A 72 7.24 -3.18 -1.11
N PHE A 73 6.23 -2.61 -0.46
CA PHE A 73 6.21 -2.30 0.95
C PHE A 73 5.66 -3.50 1.72
N LEU A 74 6.05 -3.61 2.99
CA LEU A 74 5.47 -4.61 3.88
C LEU A 74 4.04 -4.20 4.24
N PRO A 75 3.06 -5.13 4.17
CA PRO A 75 1.74 -4.88 4.74
C PRO A 75 1.86 -4.81 6.27
N GLU A 76 0.85 -4.22 6.92
CA GLU A 76 0.78 -4.13 8.40
C GLU A 76 0.84 -5.50 9.08
N LYS A 77 0.22 -6.52 8.46
CA LYS A 77 0.34 -7.93 8.83
C LYS A 77 0.34 -8.82 7.59
N PRO A 78 0.91 -10.04 7.64
CA PRO A 78 0.93 -10.95 6.50
C PRO A 78 -0.47 -11.23 5.96
N LEU A 79 -0.64 -11.09 4.64
CA LEU A 79 -1.96 -11.17 4.01
C LEU A 79 -2.48 -12.60 3.88
N LYS A 80 -3.76 -12.80 4.17
CA LYS A 80 -4.46 -14.10 4.03
C LYS A 80 -5.72 -13.97 3.18
N ILE A 81 -6.10 -15.07 2.54
CA ILE A 81 -7.42 -15.17 1.88
C ILE A 81 -8.53 -14.98 2.93
N GLY A 82 -9.58 -14.24 2.57
CA GLY A 82 -10.70 -13.87 3.45
C GLY A 82 -10.47 -12.60 4.29
N MET A 83 -9.21 -12.17 4.44
CA MET A 83 -8.85 -11.02 5.25
C MET A 83 -9.37 -9.72 4.62
N ARG A 84 -9.85 -8.82 5.48
CA ARG A 84 -10.28 -7.49 5.07
C ARG A 84 -9.10 -6.55 5.01
N VAL A 85 -8.99 -5.81 3.91
CA VAL A 85 -7.83 -4.96 3.59
C VAL A 85 -8.27 -3.58 3.12
N ARG A 86 -7.39 -2.60 3.30
CA ARG A 86 -7.51 -1.25 2.75
C ARG A 86 -6.22 -0.91 2.02
N ILE A 87 -6.34 -0.45 0.78
CA ILE A 87 -5.19 0.02 0.01
C ILE A 87 -5.08 1.53 0.15
N LEU A 88 -3.94 1.99 0.65
CA LEU A 88 -3.50 3.37 0.54
C LEU A 88 -2.57 3.47 -0.65
N ALA A 89 -2.97 4.28 -1.63
CA ALA A 89 -2.16 4.47 -2.81
C ALA A 89 -0.95 5.34 -2.47
N THR A 90 0.20 5.01 -3.05
CA THR A 90 1.48 5.69 -2.80
C THR A 90 1.92 6.47 -4.02
N THR A 91 2.51 7.63 -3.77
CA THR A 91 3.17 8.47 -4.76
C THR A 91 4.51 8.94 -4.20
N PRO A 92 5.59 9.00 -5.00
CA PRO A 92 6.85 9.56 -4.51
C PRO A 92 6.66 11.01 -4.04
N ALA A 93 7.18 11.35 -2.86
CA ALA A 93 7.02 12.68 -2.26
C ALA A 93 7.67 13.79 -3.09
N TRP A 94 8.74 13.46 -3.81
CA TRP A 94 9.45 14.40 -4.68
C TRP A 94 8.62 14.90 -5.89
N TYR A 95 7.45 14.29 -6.15
CA TYR A 95 6.48 14.86 -7.10
C TYR A 95 5.84 16.16 -6.60
N PHE A 96 5.80 16.38 -5.28
CA PHE A 96 5.24 17.60 -4.69
C PHE A 96 6.34 18.56 -4.21
N THR A 97 7.45 18.03 -3.70
CA THR A 97 8.55 18.83 -3.15
C THR A 97 9.90 18.31 -3.66
N ALA A 98 10.55 19.06 -4.55
CA ALA A 98 11.75 18.60 -5.26
C ALA A 98 12.96 18.23 -4.38
N GLU A 99 12.99 18.73 -3.14
CA GLU A 99 14.07 18.48 -2.17
C GLU A 99 13.87 17.19 -1.34
N GLU A 100 12.75 16.49 -1.51
CA GLU A 100 12.45 15.27 -0.76
C GLU A 100 13.34 14.09 -1.18
N ASP A 101 13.62 13.22 -0.21
CA ASP A 101 14.35 11.97 -0.46
C ASP A 101 13.58 11.04 -1.42
N ARG A 102 14.33 10.30 -2.25
CA ARG A 102 13.75 9.42 -3.27
C ARG A 102 13.02 8.21 -2.68
N GLU A 103 13.32 7.84 -1.44
CA GLU A 103 12.67 6.75 -0.71
C GLU A 103 11.50 7.25 0.17
N THR A 104 11.15 8.54 0.08
CA THR A 104 9.96 9.10 0.75
C THR A 104 8.74 9.03 -0.16
N TYR A 105 7.65 8.49 0.37
CA TYR A 105 6.37 8.35 -0.31
C TYR A 105 5.26 9.01 0.49
N ASP A 106 4.42 9.78 -0.19
CA ASP A 106 3.16 10.25 0.35
C ASP A 106 2.04 9.27 -0.02
N THR A 107 1.02 9.17 0.84
CA THR A 107 -0.15 8.33 0.59
C THR A 107 -1.42 9.12 0.31
N TYR A 108 -2.39 8.46 -0.31
CA TYR A 108 -3.76 8.95 -0.43
C TYR A 108 -4.76 7.79 -0.40
N ASP A 109 -6.00 8.05 0.05
CA ASP A 109 -7.06 7.04 0.08
C ASP A 109 -7.53 6.71 -1.35
N ALA A 110 -7.28 5.48 -1.79
CA ALA A 110 -7.73 4.99 -3.10
C ALA A 110 -9.22 4.58 -3.11
N HIS A 111 -9.91 4.68 -1.97
CA HIS A 111 -11.25 4.13 -1.76
C HIS A 111 -11.34 2.64 -2.11
N VAL A 112 -10.26 1.89 -1.86
CA VAL A 112 -10.25 0.43 -2.01
C VAL A 112 -10.24 -0.17 -0.60
N VAL A 113 -11.40 -0.64 -0.18
CA VAL A 113 -11.59 -1.36 1.08
C VAL A 113 -12.37 -2.62 0.73
N GLY A 114 -11.80 -3.78 0.96
CA GLY A 114 -12.37 -5.03 0.47
C GLY A 114 -11.82 -6.27 1.13
N ARG A 115 -12.16 -7.44 0.59
CA ARG A 115 -11.67 -8.74 1.08
C ARG A 115 -10.84 -9.45 0.04
N ILE A 116 -9.76 -10.07 0.47
CA ILE A 116 -8.95 -10.94 -0.39
C ILE A 116 -9.78 -12.18 -0.72
N THR A 117 -10.12 -12.38 -2.00
CA THR A 117 -10.94 -13.50 -2.46
C THR A 117 -10.12 -14.71 -2.86
N GLY A 118 -8.86 -14.51 -3.27
CA GLY A 118 -8.00 -15.60 -3.69
C GLY A 118 -6.69 -15.14 -4.34
N VAL A 119 -5.97 -16.09 -4.93
CA VAL A 119 -4.76 -15.86 -5.73
C VAL A 119 -5.15 -15.81 -7.20
N ALA A 120 -5.06 -14.63 -7.83
CA ALA A 120 -5.33 -14.46 -9.26
C ALA A 120 -4.19 -14.98 -10.15
N GLY A 121 -2.98 -15.12 -9.59
CA GLY A 121 -1.84 -15.64 -10.34
C GLY A 121 -0.50 -15.20 -9.75
N TRP A 122 0.54 -15.27 -10.59
CA TRP A 122 1.92 -15.01 -10.22
C TRP A 122 2.62 -14.24 -11.34
N LYS A 123 3.48 -13.27 -10.99
CA LYS A 123 4.37 -12.56 -11.93
C LYS A 123 5.79 -12.60 -11.37
N GLY A 124 6.61 -13.52 -11.89
CA GLY A 124 7.97 -13.75 -11.37
C GLY A 124 7.94 -14.18 -9.90
N ARG A 125 8.61 -13.39 -9.03
CA ARG A 125 8.63 -13.56 -7.57
C ARG A 125 7.49 -12.85 -6.84
N LYS A 126 6.51 -12.31 -7.58
CA LYS A 126 5.35 -11.62 -7.01
C LYS A 126 4.11 -12.50 -7.10
N VAL A 127 3.37 -12.61 -6.00
CA VAL A 127 2.02 -13.16 -5.98
C VAL A 127 1.01 -12.06 -6.34
N VAL A 128 -0.03 -12.43 -7.08
CA VAL A 128 -1.14 -11.54 -7.43
C VAL A 128 -2.36 -11.98 -6.65
N LEU A 129 -2.74 -11.20 -5.64
CA LEU A 129 -3.95 -11.44 -4.87
C LEU A 129 -5.12 -10.68 -5.49
N GLU A 130 -6.30 -11.30 -5.48
CA GLU A 130 -7.55 -10.68 -5.87
C GLU A 130 -8.29 -10.16 -4.64
N ILE A 131 -8.79 -8.94 -4.73
CA ILE A 131 -9.56 -8.26 -3.70
C ILE A 131 -10.90 -7.87 -4.30
N ARG A 132 -11.99 -8.34 -3.69
CA ARG A 132 -13.32 -7.83 -3.99
C ARG A 132 -13.53 -6.54 -3.21
N ASN A 133 -13.71 -5.44 -3.92
CA ASN A 133 -13.93 -4.14 -3.30
C ASN A 133 -15.33 -4.09 -2.67
N GLU A 134 -15.39 -3.66 -1.42
CA GLU A 134 -16.62 -3.45 -0.65
C GLU A 134 -17.00 -1.96 -0.62
N CYS A 135 -16.16 -1.05 -1.12
CA CYS A 135 -16.42 0.38 -1.10
C CYS A 135 -17.45 0.79 -2.17
N ALA A 136 -18.65 1.18 -1.75
CA ALA A 136 -19.72 1.60 -2.66
C ALA A 136 -19.45 2.94 -3.39
N LEU A 137 -18.47 3.74 -2.93
CA LEU A 137 -18.08 5.00 -3.58
C LEU A 137 -17.14 4.78 -4.77
N ASN A 138 -16.51 3.61 -4.82
CA ASN A 138 -15.53 3.28 -5.83
C ASN A 138 -16.16 2.29 -6.81
N PRO A 139 -16.33 2.66 -8.10
CA PRO A 139 -16.95 1.80 -9.11
C PRO A 139 -16.12 0.52 -9.39
N VAL A 140 -14.85 0.50 -8.99
CA VAL A 140 -13.97 -0.66 -9.11
C VAL A 140 -14.54 -1.83 -8.31
N THR A 141 -14.85 -2.93 -9.00
CA THR A 141 -15.41 -4.13 -8.38
C THR A 141 -14.30 -5.05 -7.86
N THR A 142 -13.23 -5.18 -8.64
CA THR A 142 -12.17 -6.17 -8.41
C THR A 142 -10.81 -5.53 -8.51
N VAL A 143 -10.01 -5.68 -7.46
CA VAL A 143 -8.65 -5.15 -7.40
C VAL A 143 -7.65 -6.29 -7.40
N LYS A 144 -6.62 -6.19 -8.25
CA LYS A 144 -5.48 -7.11 -8.26
C LYS A 144 -4.29 -6.43 -7.60
N ILE A 145 -3.75 -7.01 -6.53
CA ILE A 145 -2.56 -6.49 -5.87
C ILE A 145 -1.37 -7.43 -6.08
N ARG A 146 -0.26 -6.86 -6.58
CA ARG A 146 1.00 -7.57 -6.79
C ARG A 146 1.91 -7.32 -5.59
N LEU A 147 2.35 -8.39 -4.93
CA LEU A 147 3.20 -8.34 -3.74
C LEU A 147 4.40 -9.28 -3.93
N PRO A 148 5.62 -8.89 -3.53
CA PRO A 148 6.73 -9.82 -3.39
C PRO A 148 6.30 -10.99 -2.51
N PHE A 149 6.52 -12.22 -2.96
CA PHE A 149 6.12 -13.41 -2.21
C PHE A 149 7.20 -13.76 -1.19
N VAL A 150 6.99 -13.34 0.06
CA VAL A 150 7.78 -13.76 1.22
C VAL A 150 6.81 -14.41 2.22
N PRO A 151 6.82 -15.75 2.36
CA PRO A 151 5.99 -16.46 3.32
C PRO A 151 6.11 -15.87 4.72
N GLU A 152 5.01 -15.82 5.47
CA GLU A 152 4.94 -15.32 6.85
C GLU A 152 5.26 -13.84 7.06
N VAL A 153 5.75 -13.14 6.03
CA VAL A 153 6.12 -11.71 6.11
C VAL A 153 5.13 -10.86 5.30
N THR A 154 4.88 -11.25 4.05
CA THR A 154 4.01 -10.49 3.14
C THR A 154 2.67 -11.18 2.95
N VAL A 155 2.67 -12.50 2.80
CA VAL A 155 1.47 -13.32 2.53
C VAL A 155 1.61 -14.65 3.26
N GLN A 156 0.51 -15.11 3.85
CA GLN A 156 0.33 -16.45 4.40
C GLN A 156 -0.67 -17.19 3.51
N LEU A 157 -0.14 -18.11 2.71
CA LEU A 157 -0.91 -18.97 1.81
C LEU A 157 -0.87 -20.41 2.32
N GLU A 158 -1.93 -21.17 2.09
CA GLU A 158 -1.94 -22.61 2.31
C GLU A 158 -0.96 -23.30 1.34
N ASP A 159 -0.35 -24.42 1.76
CA ASP A 159 0.65 -25.15 0.97
C ASP A 159 0.17 -25.51 -0.44
N GLY A 160 -1.13 -25.79 -0.61
CA GLY A 160 -1.73 -26.10 -1.91
C GLY A 160 -1.92 -24.90 -2.84
N ALA A 161 -1.86 -23.67 -2.33
CA ALA A 161 -2.06 -22.46 -3.12
C ALA A 161 -0.78 -21.95 -3.80
N VAL A 162 0.39 -22.52 -3.46
CA VAL A 162 1.69 -22.16 -4.05
C VAL A 162 2.06 -23.17 -5.14
N PRO A 163 2.05 -22.78 -6.43
CA PRO A 163 2.44 -23.69 -7.51
C PRO A 163 3.89 -24.17 -7.36
N PRO A 164 4.22 -25.39 -7.80
CA PRO A 164 5.60 -25.87 -7.78
C PRO A 164 6.50 -25.00 -8.65
N GLY A 165 7.75 -24.77 -8.19
CA GLY A 165 8.75 -23.99 -8.92
C GLY A 165 8.67 -22.48 -8.73
N ARG A 166 7.75 -21.97 -7.90
CA ARG A 166 7.76 -20.55 -7.51
C ARG A 166 8.94 -20.24 -6.60
N LYS A 167 9.55 -19.08 -6.82
CA LYS A 167 10.69 -18.59 -6.05
C LYS A 167 10.21 -17.53 -5.07
N GLU A 168 10.67 -17.63 -3.83
CA GLU A 168 10.51 -16.57 -2.83
C GLU A 168 11.18 -15.28 -3.32
N ALA A 169 10.56 -14.15 -2.99
CA ALA A 169 11.16 -12.84 -3.16
C ALA A 169 12.41 -12.70 -2.29
N GLN A 170 13.37 -11.93 -2.79
CA GLN A 170 14.58 -11.57 -2.05
C GLN A 170 14.36 -10.24 -1.35
N GLU A 171 15.24 -9.93 -0.40
CA GLU A 171 15.25 -8.64 0.31
C GLU A 171 15.27 -7.45 -0.66
N VAL A 172 15.96 -7.56 -1.80
CA VAL A 172 16.01 -6.52 -2.84
C VAL A 172 14.68 -6.28 -3.56
N ASP A 173 13.70 -7.19 -3.44
CA ASP A 173 12.35 -6.98 -3.97
C ASP A 173 11.43 -6.23 -2.99
N LEU A 174 11.85 -6.13 -1.72
CA LEU A 174 11.18 -5.40 -0.66
C LEU A 174 11.82 -4.02 -0.53
N ASN A 175 11.02 -2.97 -0.53
CA ASN A 175 11.50 -1.64 -0.16
C ASN A 175 11.37 -1.47 1.37
N THR A 176 12.33 -2.04 2.10
CA THR A 176 12.39 -1.97 3.58
C THR A 176 12.89 -0.62 4.10
N HIS A 177 13.44 0.23 3.24
CA HIS A 177 13.98 1.54 3.60
C HIS A 177 13.03 2.70 3.30
N ALA A 178 11.91 2.44 2.63
CA ALA A 178 10.93 3.46 2.30
C ALA A 178 10.34 4.12 3.54
N VAL A 179 10.26 5.45 3.48
CA VAL A 179 9.53 6.25 4.47
C VAL A 179 8.17 6.56 3.90
N ILE A 180 7.12 6.06 4.55
CA ILE A 180 5.73 6.27 4.12
C ILE A 180 5.07 7.31 5.03
N ARG A 181 4.64 8.42 4.45
CA ARG A 181 3.91 9.49 5.13
C ARG A 181 2.43 9.37 4.78
N ALA A 182 1.64 8.91 5.74
CA ALA A 182 0.19 9.01 5.63
C ALA A 182 -0.33 10.19 6.46
N ARG A 183 -1.27 10.94 5.88
CA ARG A 183 -1.89 12.06 6.59
C ARG A 183 -2.89 11.53 7.60
N LEU A 184 -3.07 12.28 8.68
CA LEU A 184 -4.11 11.97 9.65
C LEU A 184 -5.48 12.01 8.95
N GLY A 185 -6.14 10.86 8.87
CA GLY A 185 -7.43 10.73 8.19
C GLY A 185 -7.40 9.99 6.84
N ASP A 186 -6.23 9.73 6.24
CA ASP A 186 -6.11 8.93 5.02
C ASP A 186 -6.64 7.50 5.21
N SER A 187 -6.62 7.02 6.46
CA SER A 187 -7.20 5.73 6.85
C SER A 187 -8.73 5.75 6.95
N ARG A 188 -9.42 6.85 6.59
CA ARG A 188 -10.87 7.01 6.72
C ARG A 188 -11.49 7.47 5.40
N CYS A 189 -12.49 6.69 4.94
CA CYS A 189 -13.41 7.16 3.88
C CYS A 189 -14.29 8.20 4.57
N GLY A 190 -14.20 9.47 4.20
CA GLY A 190 -14.89 10.58 4.89
C GLY A 190 -16.42 10.65 4.74
N GLY A 191 -17.17 9.53 4.83
CA GLY A 191 -18.62 9.53 4.63
C GLY A 191 -19.52 8.88 5.72
N PRO A 192 -20.76 9.37 5.98
CA PRO A 192 -21.72 8.92 7.03
C PRO A 192 -22.15 7.44 7.16
N THR A 193 -22.28 6.66 6.08
CA THR A 193 -22.35 5.17 6.13
C THR A 193 -21.37 4.62 5.07
N CYS A 194 -20.18 5.28 5.07
CA CYS A 194 -19.35 5.73 3.93
C CYS A 194 -20.18 6.57 2.93
N ARG A 195 -20.86 7.68 3.34
CA ARG A 195 -21.82 8.45 2.47
C ARG A 195 -21.69 9.99 2.39
N LEU A 196 -22.62 10.72 1.76
CA LEU A 196 -22.45 11.79 0.72
C LEU A 196 -23.31 13.07 0.99
N PRO A 197 -23.37 14.15 0.15
CA PRO A 197 -22.75 14.35 -1.19
C PRO A 197 -21.88 15.61 -1.29
N TRP A 198 -20.88 15.66 -2.18
CA TRP A 198 -20.63 16.74 -3.15
C TRP A 198 -19.42 16.39 -4.04
N ARG A 199 -19.57 16.85 -5.29
CA ARG A 199 -18.69 16.98 -6.47
C ARG A 199 -17.26 16.40 -6.50
N SER A 200 -17.10 15.50 -7.48
CA SER A 200 -16.20 15.62 -8.65
C SER A 200 -14.89 16.38 -8.44
N LEU A 201 -13.79 15.62 -8.41
CA LEU A 201 -12.41 15.91 -8.85
C LEU A 201 -11.75 14.52 -8.79
N VAL A 202 -11.30 13.88 -9.88
CA VAL A 202 -10.15 14.25 -10.72
C VAL A 202 -10.20 13.46 -12.04
N GLY A 203 -9.69 14.07 -13.11
CA GLY A 203 -9.67 13.53 -14.46
C GLY A 203 -8.79 12.29 -14.65
N GLU A 204 -9.19 11.46 -15.61
CA GLU A 204 -8.74 10.09 -15.89
C GLU A 204 -7.30 9.93 -16.40
N ASN A 205 -6.44 10.95 -16.32
CA ASN A 205 -5.19 10.98 -17.09
C ASN A 205 -3.93 11.35 -16.27
N PHE A 206 -3.78 10.86 -15.05
CA PHE A 206 -2.54 11.09 -14.29
C PHE A 206 -1.62 9.85 -14.29
N LEU A 207 -0.55 9.96 -15.07
CA LEU A 207 0.68 9.15 -15.05
C LEU A 207 0.55 7.67 -15.46
N TRP A 208 0.39 7.46 -16.77
CA TRP A 208 0.72 6.19 -17.40
C TRP A 208 2.15 6.25 -17.95
N GLU A 209 3.09 5.57 -17.30
CA GLU A 209 4.31 5.11 -17.95
C GLU A 209 4.14 3.62 -18.25
N PRO A 210 4.31 3.17 -19.50
CA PRO A 210 4.25 1.76 -19.84
C PRO A 210 5.40 1.02 -19.15
N MET A 211 5.09 0.05 -18.29
CA MET A 211 6.10 -0.83 -17.72
C MET A 211 6.50 -1.87 -18.77
N GLU A 212 7.78 -1.87 -19.17
CA GLU A 212 8.35 -2.95 -19.96
C GLU A 212 8.19 -4.28 -19.20
N ASP A 213 7.59 -5.28 -19.85
CA ASP A 213 7.26 -6.57 -19.23
C ASP A 213 8.48 -7.47 -18.99
N GLU A 214 9.66 -7.04 -19.43
CA GLU A 214 10.92 -7.75 -19.28
C GLU A 214 11.95 -6.87 -18.55
N VAL A 215 11.85 -6.82 -17.22
CA VAL A 215 13.07 -6.58 -16.43
C VAL A 215 13.89 -7.86 -16.56
N GLY A 216 14.66 -7.95 -17.64
CA GLY A 216 15.58 -9.05 -17.89
C GLY A 216 16.47 -9.28 -16.67
N GLU A 217 16.75 -10.55 -16.36
CA GLU A 217 17.71 -10.91 -15.32
C GLU A 217 18.97 -10.08 -15.50
N ARG A 218 19.26 -9.18 -14.55
CA ARG A 218 20.46 -8.32 -14.60
C ARG A 218 21.67 -9.26 -14.76
N PRO A 219 22.38 -9.24 -15.91
CA PRO A 219 23.45 -10.19 -16.15
C PRO A 219 24.56 -9.96 -15.11
N GLY A 220 24.88 -10.98 -14.31
CA GLY A 220 26.04 -10.94 -13.41
C GLY A 220 25.80 -11.27 -11.93
N ILE A 221 24.56 -11.45 -11.47
CA ILE A 221 24.31 -11.90 -10.08
C ILE A 221 24.31 -13.43 -10.05
N LYS A 222 25.40 -14.03 -9.57
CA LYS A 222 25.51 -15.49 -9.43
C LYS A 222 24.40 -16.03 -8.50
N PRO A 223 23.63 -17.04 -8.91
CA PRO A 223 22.58 -17.65 -8.09
C PRO A 223 23.22 -18.48 -6.99
N GLY A 224 23.50 -17.86 -5.85
CA GLY A 224 24.12 -18.54 -4.72
C GLY A 224 24.37 -17.60 -3.56
N ARG A 225 23.33 -17.19 -2.85
CA ARG A 225 23.51 -16.55 -1.54
C ARG A 225 22.46 -16.96 -0.53
N LYS A 226 22.94 -16.98 0.71
CA LYS A 226 22.38 -17.58 1.92
C LYS A 226 20.91 -17.21 2.13
N ARG A 227 20.11 -18.20 2.53
CA ARG A 227 18.79 -17.97 3.14
C ARG A 227 18.99 -17.01 4.30
N VAL A 228 18.36 -15.83 4.24
CA VAL A 228 18.33 -14.91 5.38
C VAL A 228 17.49 -15.61 6.45
N PRO A 229 18.02 -15.84 7.66
CA PRO A 229 17.23 -16.40 8.74
C PRO A 229 16.02 -15.51 8.99
N LEU A 230 14.83 -16.10 9.17
CA LEU A 230 13.61 -15.37 9.53
C LEU A 230 13.81 -14.47 10.77
N SER A 231 14.78 -14.78 11.63
CA SER A 231 15.15 -13.95 12.77
C SER A 231 15.60 -12.53 12.42
N HIS A 232 16.03 -12.26 11.18
CA HIS A 232 16.36 -10.90 10.75
C HIS A 232 15.11 -10.00 10.60
N PHE A 233 13.93 -10.63 10.48
CA PHE A 233 12.62 -9.96 10.48
C PHE A 233 11.93 -10.03 11.86
N ALA A 234 12.53 -10.68 12.87
CA ALA A 234 11.91 -10.89 14.18
C ALA A 234 11.64 -9.60 14.97
N GLY A 235 12.33 -8.50 14.65
CA GLY A 235 12.03 -7.18 15.24
C GLY A 235 10.65 -6.62 14.89
N TRP A 236 9.94 -7.22 13.94
CA TRP A 236 8.57 -6.84 13.56
C TRP A 236 7.50 -7.78 14.14
N GLY A 237 7.85 -9.01 14.51
CA GLY A 237 6.93 -9.99 15.09
C GLY A 237 6.73 -9.84 16.61
N GLU A 238 7.75 -9.36 17.34
CA GLU A 238 7.67 -9.17 18.80
C GLU A 238 6.61 -8.12 19.20
N ALA A 239 6.28 -7.18 18.31
CA ALA A 239 5.18 -6.23 18.52
C ALA A 239 3.79 -6.91 18.50
N ALA A 240 3.63 -8.03 17.78
CA ALA A 240 2.38 -8.77 17.71
C ALA A 240 2.24 -9.82 18.82
N GLU A 241 3.34 -10.44 19.27
CA GLU A 241 3.32 -11.39 20.39
C GLU A 241 3.18 -10.70 21.76
N ALA A 242 3.75 -9.51 21.93
CA ALA A 242 3.59 -8.72 23.15
C ALA A 242 2.13 -8.29 23.43
N GLU A 243 1.28 -8.20 22.40
CA GLU A 243 -0.17 -7.94 22.58
C GLU A 243 -0.96 -9.19 22.99
N SER A 244 -0.42 -10.40 22.83
CA SER A 244 -1.09 -11.65 23.20
C SER A 244 -0.83 -12.06 24.66
N THR A 245 0.31 -11.65 25.23
CA THR A 245 0.68 -11.88 26.63
C THR A 245 0.38 -10.62 27.43
N GLY A 246 -0.88 -10.43 27.82
CA GLY A 246 -1.33 -9.25 28.58
C GLY A 246 -0.54 -9.00 29.86
N PHE A 247 0.43 -8.10 29.78
CA PHE A 247 1.03 -7.36 30.88
C PHE A 247 0.67 -5.88 30.76
#